data_AF-A0A6A7LN66-F1
#
_entry.id   AF-A0A6A7LN66-F1
#
_cell.length_a   1.000
_cell.length_b   1.000
_cell.length_c   1.000
_cell.angle_alpha   90.00
_cell.angle_beta   90.00
_cell.angle_gamma   90.00
#
_symmetry.space_group_name_H-M   'P 1'
#
loop_
_entity.id
_entity.type
_entity.pdbx_description
1 polymer ?
#
loop_
_entity_poly.entity_id
_entity_poly.type
_entity_poly.pdbx_seq_one_letter_code
_entity_poly.pdbx_strand_id
1 'polypeptide(L)'
;MGPGGQSRNASFKRGTTKTLRPVIRFDLCISCTLCWLDCPDECFDPVEGRLYDVSYAYCVGCGKCADVCPIPECIVMVDELQFDSDASPWEHYRSDPDGYTRWAEEKKGTARYAYPHVTGTGFEIRERESVAPKDLG
;
A
#
# COMPACT_ATOMS: atom_id res chain seq x y z
N MET A 1 14.18 14.10 -9.93
CA MET A 1 12.80 13.56 -9.88
C MET A 1 12.11 14.25 -8.72
N GLY A 2 11.04 15.01 -9.00
CA GLY A 2 10.29 15.74 -7.97
C GLY A 2 9.26 14.84 -7.28
N PRO A 3 8.47 15.39 -6.32
CA PRO A 3 7.28 14.72 -5.81
C PRO A 3 6.32 14.47 -6.99
N GLY A 4 6.00 13.20 -7.27
CA GLY A 4 5.27 12.77 -8.48
C GLY A 4 6.15 12.19 -9.60
N GLY A 5 7.36 11.71 -9.26
CA GLY A 5 8.52 11.48 -10.12
C GLY A 5 8.43 10.50 -11.29
N GLN A 6 7.25 10.13 -11.76
CA GLN A 6 7.04 9.08 -12.78
C GLN A 6 6.40 9.61 -14.08
N SER A 7 6.33 10.93 -14.28
CA SER A 7 5.75 11.58 -15.50
C SER A 7 4.38 10.99 -15.91
N ARG A 8 3.52 10.69 -14.93
CA ARG A 8 2.23 10.03 -15.17
C ARG A 8 1.34 10.93 -16.03
N ASN A 9 0.61 10.31 -16.96
CA ASN A 9 -0.32 11.03 -17.81
C ASN A 9 -1.53 11.51 -16.98
N ALA A 10 -1.72 12.82 -16.84
CA ALA A 10 -2.80 13.41 -16.05
C ALA A 10 -4.21 13.05 -16.58
N SER A 11 -4.34 12.80 -17.88
CA SER A 11 -5.59 12.43 -18.54
C SER A 11 -5.89 10.93 -18.48
N PHE A 12 -4.89 10.09 -18.18
CA PHE A 12 -5.04 8.64 -18.20
C PHE A 12 -4.78 8.03 -16.82
N LYS A 13 -5.77 8.15 -15.94
CA LYS A 13 -5.82 7.54 -14.61
C LYS A 13 -6.33 6.11 -14.72
N ARG A 14 -5.65 5.16 -14.08
CA ARG A 14 -6.00 3.72 -14.11
C ARG A 14 -6.53 3.21 -12.77
N GLY A 15 -6.61 4.06 -11.75
CA GLY A 15 -6.99 3.68 -10.39
C GLY A 15 -8.40 3.09 -10.24
N THR A 16 -9.27 3.23 -11.24
CA THR A 16 -10.63 2.68 -11.21
C THR A 16 -10.69 1.18 -11.50
N THR A 17 -9.60 0.56 -11.96
CA THR A 17 -9.56 -0.88 -12.28
C THR A 17 -9.24 -1.77 -11.07
N LYS A 18 -8.90 -1.17 -9.92
CA LYS A 18 -8.41 -1.91 -8.76
C LYS A 18 -9.55 -2.59 -7.99
N THR A 19 -9.39 -3.87 -7.68
CA THR A 19 -10.27 -4.60 -6.73
C THR A 19 -9.71 -4.59 -5.31
N LEU A 20 -8.39 -4.50 -5.18
CA LEU A 20 -7.68 -4.34 -3.93
C LEU A 20 -6.77 -3.11 -4.02
N ARG A 21 -6.49 -2.45 -2.89
CA ARG A 21 -5.45 -1.40 -2.79
C ARG A 21 -4.43 -1.73 -1.70
N PRO A 22 -3.17 -1.29 -1.84
CA PRO A 22 -2.17 -1.46 -0.78
C PRO A 22 -2.41 -0.45 0.35
N VAL A 23 -2.58 -0.92 1.58
CA VAL A 23 -2.47 -0.10 2.80
C VAL A 23 -1.03 -0.20 3.31
N ILE A 24 -0.40 0.95 3.54
CA ILE A 24 1.03 1.06 3.88
C ILE A 24 1.17 1.40 5.36
N ARG A 25 1.95 0.64 6.12
CA ARG A 25 2.38 0.97 7.48
C ARG A 25 3.76 1.64 7.42
N PHE A 26 3.76 2.98 7.35
CA PHE A 26 4.99 3.77 7.19
C PHE A 26 6.00 3.59 8.33
N ASP A 27 5.52 3.36 9.56
CA ASP A 27 6.33 3.09 10.74
C ASP A 27 7.05 1.72 10.71
N LEU A 28 6.55 0.78 9.91
CA LEU A 28 7.17 -0.52 9.69
C LEU A 28 8.18 -0.51 8.53
N CYS A 29 8.17 0.53 7.70
CA CYS A 29 8.99 0.61 6.50
C CYS A 29 10.47 0.73 6.83
N ILE A 30 11.29 -0.13 6.23
CA ILE A 30 12.76 -0.11 6.37
C ILE A 30 13.47 0.62 5.20
N SER A 31 12.72 1.35 4.38
CA SER A 31 13.27 2.12 3.24
C SER A 31 14.08 1.29 2.22
N CYS A 32 13.66 0.04 1.97
CA CYS A 32 14.37 -0.89 1.08
C CYS A 32 14.22 -0.58 -0.42
N THR A 33 13.33 0.34 -0.81
CA THR A 33 13.10 0.80 -2.20
C THR A 33 12.43 -0.22 -3.15
N LEU A 34 12.19 -1.47 -2.73
CA LEU A 34 11.64 -2.52 -3.60
C LEU A 34 10.23 -2.22 -4.14
N CYS A 35 9.33 -1.69 -3.30
CA CYS A 35 7.97 -1.34 -3.74
C CYS A 35 7.95 -0.27 -4.85
N TRP A 36 8.94 0.62 -4.86
CA TRP A 36 9.09 1.65 -5.90
C TRP A 36 9.68 1.08 -7.18
N LEU A 37 10.69 0.22 -7.08
CA LEU A 37 11.35 -0.40 -8.24
C LEU A 37 10.47 -1.41 -8.97
N ASP A 38 9.74 -2.25 -8.23
CA ASP A 38 8.97 -3.36 -8.81
C ASP A 38 7.52 -2.97 -9.17
N CYS A 39 7.12 -1.72 -8.96
CA CYS A 39 5.77 -1.28 -9.31
C CYS A 39 5.63 -1.14 -10.84
N PRO A 40 4.83 -2.00 -11.52
CA PRO A 40 4.71 -1.97 -12.97
C PRO A 40 3.98 -0.72 -13.48
N ASP A 41 3.15 -0.11 -12.63
CA ASP A 41 2.41 1.11 -12.92
C ASP A 41 3.11 2.37 -12.42
N GLU A 42 4.30 2.22 -11.82
CA GLU A 42 5.10 3.35 -11.37
C GLU A 42 4.28 4.28 -10.46
N CYS A 43 3.42 3.73 -9.59
CA CYS A 43 2.47 4.51 -8.80
C CYS A 43 3.01 4.95 -7.43
N PHE A 44 4.25 4.61 -7.10
CA PHE A 44 4.93 5.05 -5.88
C PHE A 44 5.80 6.29 -6.14
N ASP A 45 5.73 7.27 -5.24
CA ASP A 45 6.49 8.51 -5.25
C ASP A 45 7.39 8.61 -4.01
N PRO A 46 8.69 8.92 -4.17
CA PRO A 46 9.55 9.20 -3.02
C PRO A 46 9.06 10.40 -2.23
N VAL A 47 9.02 10.27 -0.91
CA VAL A 47 8.67 11.34 0.04
C VAL A 47 9.75 11.48 1.12
N GLU A 48 9.57 12.40 2.07
CA GLU A 48 10.52 12.61 3.17
C GLU A 48 10.70 11.32 4.01
N GLY A 49 11.84 11.23 4.71
CA GLY A 49 12.17 10.05 5.51
C GLY A 49 12.58 8.81 4.71
N ARG A 50 12.86 8.94 3.40
CA ARG A 50 13.15 7.80 2.47
C ARG A 50 11.99 6.81 2.35
N LEU A 51 10.77 7.31 2.53
CA LEU A 51 9.54 6.56 2.37
C LEU A 51 8.96 6.77 0.96
N TYR A 52 7.88 6.05 0.67
CA TYR A 52 7.25 6.02 -0.65
C TYR A 52 5.73 6.12 -0.51
N ASP A 53 5.15 7.20 -1.02
CA ASP A 53 3.71 7.38 -1.10
C ASP A 53 3.13 6.67 -2.32
N VAL A 54 1.89 6.19 -2.24
CA VAL A 54 1.21 5.56 -3.38
C VAL A 54 0.12 6.48 -3.94
N SER A 55 0.16 6.70 -5.24
CA SER A 55 -0.91 7.42 -5.95
C SER A 55 -2.04 6.46 -6.32
N TYR A 56 -3.10 6.42 -5.50
CA TYR A 56 -4.26 5.54 -5.71
C TYR A 56 -5.03 5.82 -7.00
N ALA A 57 -4.95 7.05 -7.52
CA ALA A 57 -5.51 7.41 -8.83
C ALA A 57 -4.85 6.64 -10.01
N TYR A 58 -3.67 6.07 -9.81
CA TYR A 58 -2.93 5.31 -10.83
C TYR A 58 -2.69 3.85 -10.44
N CYS A 59 -2.64 3.54 -9.15
CA CYS A 59 -2.47 2.17 -8.68
C CYS A 59 -3.60 1.27 -9.20
N VAL A 60 -3.26 0.20 -9.92
CA VAL A 60 -4.26 -0.75 -10.44
C VAL A 60 -4.56 -1.91 -9.49
N GLY A 61 -3.95 -1.92 -8.30
CA GLY A 61 -4.20 -2.96 -7.30
C GLY A 61 -3.53 -4.31 -7.56
N CYS A 62 -2.44 -4.36 -8.33
CA CYS A 62 -1.81 -5.61 -8.76
C CYS A 62 -1.14 -6.44 -7.63
N GLY A 63 -0.93 -5.85 -6.45
CA GLY A 63 -0.35 -6.54 -5.29
C GLY A 63 1.17 -6.75 -5.32
N LYS A 64 1.87 -6.36 -6.39
CA LYS A 64 3.33 -6.60 -6.50
C LYS A 64 4.13 -5.96 -5.37
N CYS A 65 3.73 -4.76 -4.93
CA CYS A 65 4.38 -4.06 -3.82
C CYS A 65 4.27 -4.80 -2.48
N ALA A 66 3.15 -5.48 -2.22
CA ALA A 66 2.96 -6.31 -1.02
C ALA A 66 3.80 -7.59 -1.09
N ASP A 67 3.86 -8.22 -2.27
CA ASP A 67 4.64 -9.44 -2.56
C ASP A 67 6.15 -9.24 -2.35
N VAL A 68 6.69 -8.11 -2.83
CA VAL A 68 8.13 -7.82 -2.75
C VAL A 68 8.55 -7.16 -1.43
N CYS A 69 7.60 -6.73 -0.60
CA CYS A 69 7.93 -6.08 0.65
C CYS A 69 8.55 -7.10 1.63
N PRO A 70 9.77 -6.87 2.14
CA PRO A 70 10.41 -7.82 3.06
C PRO A 70 9.79 -7.79 4.46
N ILE A 71 8.95 -6.80 4.77
CA ILE A 71 8.23 -6.66 6.04
C ILE A 71 6.77 -7.04 5.78
N PRO A 72 6.30 -8.24 6.21
CA PRO A 72 4.99 -8.77 5.81
C PRO A 72 3.79 -7.87 6.13
N GLU A 73 3.89 -7.06 7.18
CA GLU A 73 2.80 -6.21 7.65
C GLU A 73 2.96 -4.73 7.26
N CYS A 74 4.01 -4.41 6.49
CA CYS A 74 4.29 -3.06 6.00
C CYS A 74 3.40 -2.66 4.82
N ILE A 75 3.08 -3.58 3.91
CA ILE A 75 2.18 -3.32 2.78
C ILE A 75 1.23 -4.49 2.67
N VAL A 76 -0.06 -4.25 2.93
CA VAL A 76 -1.10 -5.27 2.88
C VAL A 76 -2.18 -4.85 1.91
N MET A 77 -2.61 -5.78 1.05
CA MET A 77 -3.68 -5.55 0.10
C MET A 77 -5.05 -5.67 0.78
N VAL A 78 -5.89 -4.65 0.62
CA VAL A 78 -7.21 -4.53 1.23
C VAL A 78 -8.26 -4.29 0.15
N ASP A 79 -9.47 -4.81 0.35
CA ASP A 79 -10.61 -4.62 -0.56
C ASP A 79 -10.88 -3.12 -0.82
N GLU A 80 -10.90 -2.76 -2.10
CA GLU A 80 -11.13 -1.40 -2.58
C GLU A 80 -12.46 -0.81 -2.09
N LEU A 81 -13.49 -1.64 -1.89
CA LEU A 81 -14.81 -1.21 -1.46
C LEU A 81 -14.85 -0.67 -0.03
N GLN A 82 -13.76 -0.82 0.73
CA GLN A 82 -13.63 -0.27 2.08
C GLN A 82 -13.18 1.19 2.11
N PHE A 83 -13.01 1.84 0.95
CA PHE A 83 -12.44 3.18 0.83
C PHE A 83 -13.31 4.10 -0.01
N ASP A 84 -13.52 5.31 0.50
CA ASP A 84 -14.36 6.33 -0.16
C ASP A 84 -13.55 7.40 -0.93
N SER A 85 -12.22 7.34 -0.89
CA SER A 85 -11.36 8.31 -1.56
C SER A 85 -10.00 7.75 -1.97
N ASP A 86 -9.37 8.40 -2.95
CA ASP A 86 -7.99 8.15 -3.40
C ASP A 86 -7.00 9.17 -2.77
N ALA A 87 -7.31 9.68 -1.57
CA ALA A 87 -6.44 10.61 -0.86
C ALA A 87 -5.06 9.99 -0.56
N SER A 88 -4.02 10.83 -0.56
CA SER A 88 -2.66 10.40 -0.28
C SER A 88 -2.56 9.81 1.14
N PRO A 89 -2.12 8.54 1.27
CA PRO A 89 -1.89 7.94 2.57
C PRO A 89 -0.71 8.60 3.29
N TRP A 90 0.30 9.07 2.55
CA TRP A 90 1.42 9.81 3.12
C TRP A 90 0.97 11.12 3.79
N GLU A 91 0.11 11.90 3.15
CA GLU A 91 -0.36 13.15 3.73
C GLU A 91 -1.15 12.93 5.03
N HIS A 92 -1.95 11.87 5.09
CA HIS A 92 -2.62 11.46 6.32
C HIS A 92 -1.61 11.07 7.41
N TYR A 93 -0.63 10.20 7.09
CA TYR A 93 0.43 9.81 8.03
C TYR A 93 1.26 10.99 8.53
N ARG A 94 1.67 11.90 7.64
CA ARG A 94 2.46 13.08 8.00
C ARG A 94 1.73 14.00 8.97
N SER A 95 0.40 14.12 8.82
CA SER A 95 -0.42 14.97 9.68
C SER A 95 -0.64 14.39 11.08
N ASP A 96 -0.85 13.08 11.19
CA ASP A 96 -1.09 12.35 12.44
C ASP A 96 -0.56 10.91 12.31
N PRO A 97 0.73 10.67 12.62
CA PRO A 97 1.34 9.35 12.46
C PRO A 97 0.64 8.25 13.28
N ASP A 98 0.24 8.56 14.51
CA ASP A 98 -0.39 7.60 15.42
C ASP A 98 -1.83 7.31 14.98
N GLY A 99 -2.58 8.34 14.59
CA GLY A 99 -3.93 8.20 14.05
C GLY A 99 -3.95 7.40 12.75
N TYR A 100 -3.05 7.72 11.82
CA TYR A 100 -2.88 6.95 10.60
C TYR A 100 -2.54 5.50 10.88
N THR A 101 -1.65 5.23 11.84
CA THR A 101 -1.24 3.87 12.18
C THR A 101 -2.42 3.03 12.68
N ARG A 102 -3.26 3.61 13.55
CA ARG A 102 -4.51 2.96 14.00
C ARG A 102 -5.49 2.75 12.85
N TRP A 103 -5.69 3.76 12.01
CA TRP A 103 -6.54 3.67 10.81
C TRP A 103 -6.05 2.58 9.84
N ALA A 104 -4.74 2.46 9.63
CA ALA A 104 -4.16 1.46 8.76
C ALA A 104 -4.38 0.05 9.30
N GLU A 105 -4.22 -0.18 10.60
CA GLU A 105 -4.54 -1.47 11.23
C GLU A 105 -6.02 -1.82 11.12
N GLU A 106 -6.90 -0.85 11.36
CA GLU A 106 -8.35 -1.04 11.20
C GLU A 106 -8.69 -1.47 9.76
N LYS A 107 -8.15 -0.77 8.76
CA LYS A 107 -8.39 -1.09 7.34
C LYS A 107 -7.80 -2.42 6.92
N LYS A 108 -6.62 -2.79 7.41
CA LYS A 108 -6.03 -4.10 7.12
C LYS A 108 -6.87 -5.23 7.69
N GLY A 109 -7.46 -5.04 8.87
CA GLY A 109 -8.12 -6.10 9.62
C GLY A 109 -7.19 -7.33 9.80
N THR A 110 -7.80 -8.51 9.97
CA THR A 110 -7.07 -9.77 10.17
C THR A 110 -6.94 -10.60 8.89
N ALA A 111 -7.71 -10.29 7.84
CA ALA A 111 -7.71 -11.05 6.59
C ALA A 111 -6.47 -10.74 5.74
N ARG A 112 -5.83 -11.78 5.19
CA ARG A 112 -4.72 -11.69 4.25
C ARG A 112 -5.04 -12.52 3.01
N TYR A 113 -5.21 -11.85 1.87
CA TYR A 113 -5.43 -12.50 0.59
C TYR A 113 -4.13 -13.14 0.10
N ALA A 114 -4.16 -14.44 -0.14
CA ALA A 114 -3.08 -15.21 -0.75
C ALA A 114 -3.57 -15.78 -2.08
N TYR A 115 -2.78 -15.60 -3.14
CA TYR A 115 -3.06 -16.18 -4.46
C TYR A 115 -2.20 -17.44 -4.63
N PRO A 116 -2.71 -18.65 -4.36
CA PRO A 116 -1.96 -19.88 -4.58
C PRO A 116 -1.56 -19.99 -6.07
N HIS A 117 -0.36 -20.48 -6.31
CA HIS A 117 0.19 -20.57 -7.66
C HIS A 117 -0.61 -21.55 -8.53
N VAL A 118 -1.41 -20.98 -9.44
CA VAL A 118 -2.03 -21.63 -10.62
C VAL A 118 -2.72 -22.98 -10.34
N THR A 119 -3.52 -23.06 -9.28
CA THR A 119 -4.35 -24.25 -8.97
C THR A 119 -5.78 -24.14 -9.52
N GLY A 120 -6.21 -22.94 -9.93
CA GLY A 120 -7.59 -22.67 -10.34
C GLY A 120 -8.61 -22.67 -9.18
N THR A 121 -8.15 -22.73 -7.92
CA THR A 121 -9.02 -22.83 -6.73
C THR A 121 -9.41 -21.48 -6.12
N GLY A 122 -9.09 -20.37 -6.79
CA GLY A 122 -9.34 -19.02 -6.28
C GLY A 122 -8.30 -18.56 -5.26
N PHE A 123 -8.60 -17.45 -4.58
CA PHE A 123 -7.77 -16.89 -3.52
C PHE A 123 -8.06 -17.56 -2.18
N GLU A 124 -7.01 -17.76 -1.39
CA GLU A 124 -7.12 -18.16 0.02
C GLU A 124 -7.14 -16.91 0.90
N ILE A 125 -7.96 -16.91 1.94
CA ILE A 125 -7.89 -15.90 3.00
C ILE A 125 -7.22 -16.56 4.20
N ARG A 126 -6.10 -15.98 4.63
CA ARG A 126 -5.40 -16.39 5.86
C ARG A 126 -5.62 -15.34 6.93
N GLU A 127 -5.86 -15.77 8.15
CA GLU A 127 -5.95 -14.85 9.29
C GLU A 127 -4.55 -14.54 9.82
N ARG A 128 -4.30 -13.27 10.13
CA ARG A 128 -3.14 -12.79 10.88
C ARG A 128 -3.59 -11.82 11.97
N GLU A 129 -2.85 -11.81 13.07
CA GLU A 129 -3.06 -10.88 14.18
C GLU A 129 -2.66 -9.45 13.77
N SER A 130 -3.29 -8.45 14.42
CA SER A 130 -2.94 -7.05 14.24
C SER A 130 -1.54 -6.74 14.82
N VAL A 131 -0.88 -5.74 14.23
CA VAL A 131 0.45 -5.32 14.67
C VAL A 131 0.37 -3.98 15.37
N ALA A 132 0.81 -3.94 16.63
CA ALA A 132 0.88 -2.72 17.41
C ALA A 132 1.72 -1.62 16.70
N PRO A 133 1.45 -0.33 16.98
CA PRO A 133 2.36 0.74 16.58
C PRO A 133 3.77 0.46 17.07
N LYS A 134 4.81 0.70 16.25
CA LYS A 134 6.17 0.76 16.78
C LYS A 134 6.30 2.03 17.62
N ASP A 135 6.89 1.91 18.81
CA ASP A 135 7.28 3.08 19.59
C ASP A 135 8.22 3.95 18.72
N LEU A 136 7.73 5.12 18.31
CA LEU A 136 8.53 6.15 17.66
C LEU A 136 9.40 6.82 18.74
N GLY A 137 10.41 6.09 19.21
CA GLY A 137 11.39 6.55 20.19
C GLY A 137 12.39 7.55 19.63
#